data_AF-A0A3B9PT43-F1
#
_entry.id   AF-A0A3B9PT43-F1
#
_cell.length_a   1.000
_cell.length_b   1.000
_cell.length_c   1.000
_cell.angle_alpha   90.00
_cell.angle_beta   90.00
_cell.angle_gamma   90.00
#
_symmetry.space_group_name_H-M   'P 1'
#
loop_
_entity.id
_entity.type
_entity.pdbx_description
1 polymer ?
#
loop_
_entity_poly.entity_id
_entity_poly.type
_entity_poly.pdbx_seq_one_letter_code
_entity_poly.pdbx_strand_id
1 'polypeptide(L)'
;MDQTVWNFIFIGITFGVYIGIAIWSRAGSTKEYYTASGGVSPFANGMATAADWMSAATFISMAGGIAAAGYGASKFLMGWTGGFVLLTTLMVPYLRKFGKATVPDFIGDRFYSNGARLVAVICAIFICMTYIMGQMRGVGIVFSRLFDIEIWMGVLIGGGIVFFYAGLGGMKGITYTQVAQYCVLIFAFLIPAIFISFLSTGWVIPQIGFGSS
;
A
#
# COMPACT_ATOMS: atom_id res chain seq x y z
N MET A 1 -23.04 7.78 21.55
CA MET A 1 -22.09 8.65 20.82
C MET A 1 -22.48 8.61 19.35
N ASP A 2 -22.47 9.76 18.68
CA ASP A 2 -22.82 9.86 17.27
C ASP A 2 -21.77 9.16 16.37
N GLN A 3 -22.18 8.64 15.22
CA GLN A 3 -21.31 7.91 14.27
C GLN A 3 -20.13 8.78 13.83
N THR A 4 -20.38 10.07 13.66
CA THR A 4 -19.39 11.08 13.30
C THR A 4 -18.26 11.13 14.33
N VAL A 5 -18.59 11.10 15.62
CA VAL A 5 -17.61 11.15 16.72
C VAL A 5 -16.73 9.90 16.70
N TRP A 6 -17.31 8.72 16.44
CA TRP A 6 -16.53 7.49 16.28
C TRP A 6 -15.57 7.56 15.09
N ASN A 7 -16.01 8.07 13.94
CA ASN A 7 -15.15 8.24 12.77
C ASN A 7 -13.93 9.11 13.11
N PHE A 8 -14.13 10.27 13.75
CA PHE A 8 -13.03 11.15 14.16
C PHE A 8 -12.05 10.47 15.11
N ILE A 9 -12.55 9.70 16.09
CA ILE A 9 -11.70 9.00 17.05
C ILE A 9 -10.86 7.92 16.35
N PHE A 10 -11.47 7.05 15.54
CA PHE A 10 -10.75 5.97 14.86
C PHE A 10 -9.71 6.52 13.89
N ILE A 11 -10.08 7.54 13.09
CA ILE A 11 -9.18 8.17 12.12
C ILE A 11 -8.04 8.90 12.84
N GLY A 12 -8.36 9.66 13.90
CA GLY A 12 -7.41 10.40 14.70
C GLY A 12 -6.38 9.48 15.38
N ILE A 13 -6.84 8.38 15.99
CA ILE A 13 -5.95 7.36 16.58
C ILE A 13 -5.08 6.74 15.49
N THR A 14 -5.65 6.38 14.34
CA THR A 14 -4.91 5.72 13.26
C THR A 14 -3.80 6.60 12.71
N PHE A 15 -4.10 7.85 12.35
CA PHE A 15 -3.08 8.80 11.89
C PHE A 15 -2.11 9.20 13.01
N GLY A 16 -2.58 9.30 14.26
CA GLY A 16 -1.75 9.54 15.43
C GLY A 16 -0.69 8.45 15.62
N VAL A 17 -1.07 7.18 15.46
CA VAL A 17 -0.15 6.04 15.48
C VAL A 17 0.85 6.14 14.33
N TYR A 18 0.40 6.44 13.10
CA TYR A 18 1.31 6.55 11.95
C TYR A 18 2.33 7.69 12.10
N ILE A 19 1.89 8.86 12.57
CA ILE A 19 2.77 10.00 12.86
C ILE A 19 3.72 9.66 14.01
N GLY A 20 3.23 9.02 15.07
CA GLY A 20 4.05 8.59 16.21
C GLY A 20 5.16 7.62 15.79
N ILE A 21 4.84 6.64 14.94
CA ILE A 21 5.83 5.74 14.34
C ILE A 21 6.85 6.54 13.54
N ALA A 22 6.41 7.43 12.65
CA ALA A 22 7.31 8.22 11.81
C ALA A 22 8.29 9.09 12.61
N ILE A 23 7.83 9.70 13.71
CA ILE A 23 8.68 10.49 14.61
C ILE A 23 9.69 9.60 15.33
N TRP A 24 9.26 8.44 15.85
CA TRP A 24 10.13 7.50 16.56
C TRP A 24 11.20 6.88 15.65
N SER A 25 10.89 6.69 14.37
CA SER A 25 11.78 6.08 13.38
C SER A 25 12.55 7.06 12.51
N ARG A 26 12.54 8.36 12.87
CA ARG A 26 13.10 9.44 12.04
C ARG A 26 14.55 9.15 11.63
N ALA A 27 14.81 9.18 10.33
CA ALA A 27 16.15 8.93 9.79
C ALA A 27 17.10 10.12 10.06
N GLY A 28 18.33 9.81 10.49
CA GLY A 28 19.38 10.80 10.76
C GLY A 28 20.36 11.02 9.61
N SER A 29 20.34 10.18 8.56
CA SER A 29 21.25 10.27 7.42
C SER A 29 20.58 9.91 6.08
N THR A 30 21.16 10.33 4.95
CA THR A 30 20.65 10.01 3.60
C THR A 30 20.55 8.51 3.34
N LYS A 31 21.53 7.72 3.80
CA LYS A 31 21.52 6.26 3.63
C LYS A 31 20.41 5.59 4.44
N GLU A 32 20.16 6.08 5.65
CA GLU A 32 19.05 5.65 6.51
C GLU A 32 17.70 6.09 5.94
N TYR A 33 17.64 7.28 5.35
CA TYR A 33 16.43 7.81 4.72
C TYR A 33 15.98 6.96 3.52
N TYR A 34 16.91 6.51 2.66
CA TYR A 34 16.54 5.76 1.45
C TYR A 34 16.53 4.24 1.63
N THR A 35 17.42 3.68 2.46
CA THR A 35 17.59 2.21 2.56
C THR A 35 17.44 1.67 3.97
N ALA A 36 17.10 2.53 4.94
CA ALA A 36 17.06 2.19 6.36
C ALA A 36 18.36 1.51 6.86
N SER A 37 19.49 1.76 6.17
CA SER A 37 20.78 1.10 6.39
C SER A 37 20.72 -0.44 6.39
N GLY A 38 19.69 -1.05 5.77
CA GLY A 38 19.45 -2.50 5.81
C GLY A 38 18.93 -3.03 7.16
N GLY A 39 18.57 -2.16 8.10
CA GLY A 39 18.17 -2.52 9.47
C GLY A 39 16.70 -2.94 9.64
N VAL A 40 15.96 -3.13 8.55
CA VAL A 40 14.54 -3.54 8.60
C VAL A 40 14.42 -5.05 8.42
N SER A 41 13.70 -5.69 9.34
CA SER A 41 13.46 -7.14 9.31
C SER A 41 12.82 -7.57 7.97
N PRO A 42 13.22 -8.71 7.38
CA PRO A 42 12.59 -9.25 6.17
C PRO A 42 11.07 -9.40 6.30
N PHE A 43 10.58 -9.78 7.47
CA PHE A 43 9.14 -9.92 7.74
C PHE A 43 8.42 -8.56 7.70
N ALA A 44 9.01 -7.52 8.31
CA ALA A 44 8.47 -6.17 8.26
C ALA A 44 8.44 -5.60 6.83
N ASN A 45 9.51 -5.83 6.05
CA ASN A 45 9.53 -5.45 4.63
C ASN A 45 8.49 -6.20 3.81
N GLY A 46 8.26 -7.48 4.09
CA GLY A 46 7.22 -8.28 3.42
C GLY A 46 5.82 -7.78 3.71
N MET A 47 5.51 -7.51 4.99
CA MET A 47 4.23 -6.92 5.40
C MET A 47 4.01 -5.54 4.79
N ALA A 48 5.04 -4.70 4.78
CA ALA A 48 4.97 -3.37 4.16
C ALA A 48 4.69 -3.46 2.65
N THR A 49 5.41 -4.35 1.96
CA THR A 49 5.19 -4.63 0.54
C THR A 49 3.77 -5.15 0.26
N ALA A 50 3.25 -6.01 1.13
CA ALA A 50 1.88 -6.51 1.03
C ALA A 50 0.85 -5.39 1.23
N ALA A 51 1.05 -4.51 2.22
CA ALA A 51 0.18 -3.34 2.43
C ALA A 51 0.17 -2.40 1.22
N ASP A 52 1.34 -2.15 0.61
CA ASP A 52 1.45 -1.32 -0.59
C ASP A 52 0.74 -1.94 -1.79
N TRP A 53 0.83 -3.27 -1.95
CA TRP A 53 0.07 -3.99 -2.97
C TRP A 53 -1.46 -3.93 -2.74
N MET A 54 -1.90 -4.01 -1.48
CA MET A 54 -3.31 -3.95 -1.06
C MET A 54 -3.90 -2.54 -1.00
N SER A 55 -3.21 -1.55 -1.59
CA SER A 55 -3.54 -0.12 -1.53
C SER A 55 -4.99 0.24 -1.93
N ALA A 56 -5.38 1.50 -1.71
CA ALA A 56 -6.73 1.97 -1.98
C ALA A 56 -7.14 1.76 -3.46
N ALA A 57 -6.20 1.89 -4.39
CA ALA A 57 -6.41 1.55 -5.79
C ALA A 57 -6.84 0.09 -5.96
N THR A 58 -6.10 -0.85 -5.38
CA THR A 58 -6.45 -2.29 -5.42
C THR A 58 -7.76 -2.57 -4.71
N PHE A 59 -7.95 -2.04 -3.50
CA PHE A 59 -9.17 -2.28 -2.71
C PHE A 59 -10.44 -1.81 -3.42
N ILE A 60 -10.47 -0.54 -3.83
CA ILE A 60 -11.65 0.08 -4.45
C ILE A 60 -11.87 -0.49 -5.86
N SER A 61 -10.80 -0.64 -6.65
CA SER A 61 -10.89 -1.19 -8.01
C SER A 61 -11.36 -2.63 -8.01
N MET A 62 -10.84 -3.48 -7.12
CA MET A 62 -11.25 -4.88 -7.04
C MET A 62 -12.68 -5.03 -6.52
N ALA A 63 -13.08 -4.25 -5.51
CA ALA A 63 -14.45 -4.25 -5.03
C ALA A 63 -15.42 -3.85 -6.14
N GLY A 64 -15.14 -2.77 -6.87
CA GLY A 64 -15.96 -2.33 -8.01
C GLY A 64 -15.94 -3.32 -9.18
N GLY A 65 -14.77 -3.86 -9.52
CA GLY A 65 -14.58 -4.80 -10.62
C GLY A 65 -15.28 -6.14 -10.38
N ILE A 66 -15.20 -6.69 -9.17
CA ILE A 66 -15.92 -7.91 -8.80
C ILE A 66 -17.43 -7.64 -8.73
N ALA A 67 -17.86 -6.49 -8.20
CA ALA A 67 -19.28 -6.13 -8.20
C ALA A 67 -19.87 -6.02 -9.62
N ALA A 68 -19.08 -5.58 -10.59
CA ALA A 68 -19.52 -5.42 -11.98
C ALA A 68 -19.39 -6.71 -12.83
N ALA A 69 -18.28 -7.44 -12.70
CA ALA A 69 -17.94 -8.57 -13.56
C ALA A 69 -18.07 -9.95 -12.87
N GLY A 70 -18.47 -9.96 -11.60
CA GLY A 70 -18.67 -11.16 -10.79
C GLY A 70 -17.37 -11.94 -10.55
N TYR A 71 -17.52 -13.24 -10.31
CA TYR A 71 -16.40 -14.15 -9.98
C TYR A 71 -15.31 -14.18 -11.08
N GLY A 72 -15.62 -13.86 -12.33
CA GLY A 72 -14.65 -13.82 -13.42
C GLY A 72 -13.48 -12.86 -13.18
N ALA A 73 -13.70 -11.76 -12.45
CA ALA A 73 -12.67 -10.81 -12.07
C ALA A 73 -11.64 -11.38 -11.07
N SER A 74 -11.97 -12.45 -10.33
CA SER A 74 -11.05 -13.10 -9.40
C SER A 74 -9.85 -13.76 -10.11
N LYS A 75 -10.01 -14.21 -11.36
CA LYS A 75 -8.91 -14.78 -12.16
C LYS A 75 -7.83 -13.74 -12.45
N PHE A 76 -8.25 -12.50 -12.71
CA PHE A 76 -7.34 -11.37 -12.91
C PHE A 76 -6.53 -11.11 -11.63
N LEU A 77 -7.18 -11.15 -10.46
CA LEU A 77 -6.52 -11.01 -9.16
C LEU A 77 -5.44 -12.08 -8.94
N MET A 78 -5.77 -13.35 -9.21
CA MET A 78 -4.83 -14.47 -9.06
C MET A 78 -3.63 -14.32 -10.00
N GLY A 79 -3.87 -13.98 -11.27
CA GLY A 79 -2.81 -13.77 -12.26
C GLY A 79 -1.89 -12.60 -11.89
N TRP A 80 -2.46 -11.47 -11.47
CA TRP A 80 -1.69 -10.30 -11.07
C TRP A 80 -0.86 -10.55 -9.80
N THR A 81 -1.47 -11.14 -8.77
CA THR A 81 -0.77 -11.50 -7.52
C THR A 81 0.35 -12.51 -7.79
N GLY A 82 0.08 -13.55 -8.58
CA GLY A 82 1.08 -14.53 -8.98
C GLY A 82 2.25 -13.90 -9.73
N GLY A 83 1.96 -13.00 -10.67
CA GLY A 83 2.99 -12.22 -11.38
C GLY A 83 3.83 -11.37 -10.44
N PHE A 84 3.22 -10.73 -9.45
CA PHE A 84 3.93 -9.94 -8.44
C PHE A 84 4.89 -10.81 -7.59
N VAL A 85 4.44 -11.99 -7.16
CA VAL A 85 5.26 -12.95 -6.42
C VAL A 85 6.43 -13.45 -7.27
N LEU A 86 6.18 -13.81 -8.54
CA LEU A 86 7.23 -14.22 -9.47
C LEU A 86 8.26 -13.11 -9.71
N LEU A 87 7.81 -11.88 -9.96
CA LEU A 87 8.69 -10.75 -10.14
C LEU A 87 9.53 -10.50 -8.89
N THR A 88 8.92 -10.54 -7.70
CA THR A 88 9.61 -10.30 -6.43
C THR A 88 10.65 -11.40 -6.15
N THR A 89 10.28 -12.67 -6.33
CA THR A 89 11.18 -13.81 -6.07
C THR A 89 12.32 -13.90 -7.08
N LEU A 90 12.06 -13.59 -8.36
CA LEU A 90 13.05 -13.72 -9.41
C LEU A 90 13.93 -12.48 -9.56
N MET A 91 13.39 -11.26 -9.45
CA MET A 91 14.15 -10.03 -9.75
C MET A 91 14.83 -9.41 -8.53
N VAL A 92 14.19 -9.40 -7.36
CA VAL A 92 14.73 -8.73 -6.16
C VAL A 92 16.09 -9.27 -5.74
N PRO A 93 16.39 -10.59 -5.79
CA PRO A 93 17.72 -11.09 -5.46
C PRO A 93 18.83 -10.51 -6.36
N TYR A 94 18.55 -10.31 -7.65
CA TYR A 94 19.52 -9.68 -8.57
C TYR A 94 19.70 -8.20 -8.25
N LEU A 95 18.60 -7.46 -8.04
CA LEU A 95 18.68 -6.04 -7.69
C LEU A 95 19.47 -5.80 -6.40
N ARG A 96 19.31 -6.68 -5.39
CA ARG A 96 20.09 -6.63 -4.14
C ARG A 96 21.59 -6.83 -4.37
N LYS A 97 21.99 -7.74 -5.28
CA LYS A 97 23.41 -7.97 -5.63
C LYS A 97 24.05 -6.75 -6.31
N PHE A 98 23.27 -5.94 -7.03
CA PHE A 98 23.77 -4.72 -7.67
C PHE A 98 23.95 -3.54 -6.71
N GLY A 99 23.36 -3.58 -5.51
CA GLY A 99 23.60 -2.60 -4.44
C GLY A 99 23.15 -1.18 -4.75
N LYS A 100 22.28 -0.97 -5.74
CA LYS A 100 21.74 0.34 -6.12
C LYS A 100 20.47 0.67 -5.34
N ALA A 101 20.29 1.94 -5.03
CA ALA A 101 19.12 2.44 -4.30
C ALA A 101 17.88 2.60 -5.21
N THR A 102 18.06 2.73 -6.52
CA THR A 102 16.96 2.97 -7.46
C THR A 102 17.03 2.06 -8.69
N VAL A 103 15.87 1.74 -9.26
CA VAL A 103 15.77 0.95 -10.51
C VAL A 103 16.38 1.69 -11.71
N PRO A 104 16.19 3.01 -11.89
CA PRO A 104 16.84 3.74 -12.97
C PRO A 104 18.38 3.70 -12.89
N ASP A 105 18.96 3.79 -11.69
CA ASP A 105 20.41 3.67 -11.52
C ASP A 105 20.90 2.26 -11.89
N PHE A 106 20.14 1.23 -11.52
CA PHE A 106 20.42 -0.14 -11.95
C PHE A 106 20.43 -0.26 -13.48
N ILE A 107 19.44 0.31 -14.18
CA ILE A 107 19.37 0.27 -15.64
C ILE A 107 20.55 1.02 -16.27
N GLY A 108 20.83 2.24 -15.78
CA GLY A 108 21.93 3.05 -16.28
C GLY A 108 23.28 2.35 -16.20
N ASP A 109 23.55 1.69 -15.07
CA ASP A 109 24.82 0.99 -14.85
C ASP A 109 24.87 -0.36 -15.55
N ARG A 110 23.74 -1.09 -15.64
CA ARG A 110 23.65 -2.38 -16.32
C ARG A 110 23.96 -2.28 -17.82
N PHE A 111 23.60 -1.15 -18.42
CA PHE A 111 23.79 -0.85 -19.84
C PHE A 111 24.88 0.19 -20.12
N TYR A 112 25.59 0.67 -19.08
CA TYR A 112 26.61 1.72 -19.19
C TYR A 112 26.16 2.97 -19.97
N SER A 113 24.89 3.36 -19.81
CA SER A 113 24.26 4.40 -20.63
C SER A 113 23.43 5.39 -19.81
N ASN A 114 23.85 6.65 -19.84
CA ASN A 114 23.08 7.76 -19.27
C ASN A 114 21.74 7.99 -20.00
N GLY A 115 21.66 7.64 -21.29
CA GLY A 115 20.41 7.69 -22.05
C GLY A 115 19.41 6.65 -21.53
N ALA A 116 19.85 5.42 -21.29
CA ALA A 116 19.00 4.37 -20.69
C ALA A 116 18.56 4.75 -19.27
N ARG A 117 19.44 5.37 -18.47
CA ARG A 117 19.09 5.91 -17.14
C ARG A 117 17.98 6.97 -17.25
N LEU A 118 18.12 7.92 -18.17
CA LEU A 118 17.13 9.00 -18.35
C LEU A 118 15.76 8.45 -18.75
N VAL A 119 15.71 7.52 -19.70
CA VAL A 119 14.47 6.85 -20.10
C VAL A 119 13.83 6.13 -18.90
N ALA A 120 14.63 5.40 -18.12
CA ALA A 120 14.14 4.72 -16.92
C ALA A 120 13.58 5.69 -15.85
N VAL A 121 14.23 6.85 -15.65
CA VAL A 121 13.74 7.90 -14.75
C VAL A 121 12.40 8.44 -15.23
N ILE A 122 12.28 8.76 -16.52
CA ILE A 122 11.03 9.26 -17.11
C ILE A 122 9.91 8.23 -16.91
N CYS A 123 10.15 6.96 -17.26
CA CYS A 123 9.19 5.89 -17.05
C CYS A 123 8.78 5.76 -15.57
N ALA A 124 9.74 5.80 -14.65
CA ALA A 124 9.47 5.71 -13.22
C ALA A 124 8.58 6.86 -12.74
N ILE A 125 8.86 8.10 -13.16
CA ILE A 125 8.05 9.28 -12.81
C ILE A 125 6.62 9.13 -13.34
N PHE A 126 6.44 8.72 -14.60
CA PHE A 126 5.11 8.53 -15.19
C PHE A 126 4.29 7.47 -14.44
N ILE A 127 4.92 6.33 -14.11
CA ILE A 127 4.27 5.25 -13.37
C ILE A 127 3.89 5.73 -11.96
N CYS A 128 4.82 6.35 -11.24
CA CYS A 128 4.58 6.87 -9.89
C CYS A 128 3.49 7.94 -9.86
N MET A 129 3.50 8.89 -10.81
CA MET A 129 2.47 9.93 -10.88
C MET A 129 1.09 9.35 -11.13
N THR A 130 0.96 8.45 -12.10
CA THR A 130 -0.31 7.79 -12.40
C THR A 130 -0.85 7.04 -11.18
N TYR A 131 0.03 6.35 -10.46
CA TYR A 131 -0.33 5.63 -9.24
C TYR A 131 -0.78 6.58 -8.13
N ILE A 132 0.00 7.63 -7.85
CA ILE A 132 -0.33 8.62 -6.80
C ILE A 132 -1.66 9.31 -7.10
N MET A 133 -1.94 9.68 -8.36
CA MET A 133 -3.22 10.28 -8.75
C MET A 133 -4.41 9.37 -8.40
N GLY A 134 -4.30 8.07 -8.68
CA GLY A 134 -5.31 7.09 -8.31
C GLY A 134 -5.50 6.97 -6.81
N GLN A 135 -4.41 6.86 -6.05
CA GLN A 135 -4.46 6.78 -4.58
C GLN A 135 -5.07 8.03 -3.96
N MET A 136 -4.66 9.21 -4.40
CA MET A 136 -5.15 10.47 -3.86
C MET A 136 -6.64 10.65 -4.11
N ARG A 137 -7.14 10.25 -5.30
CA ARG A 137 -8.59 10.21 -5.54
C ARG A 137 -9.31 9.27 -4.58
N GLY A 138 -8.75 8.10 -4.31
CA GLY A 138 -9.29 7.16 -3.31
C GLY A 138 -9.39 7.80 -1.92
N VAL A 139 -8.32 8.45 -1.46
CA VAL A 139 -8.29 9.18 -0.18
C VAL A 139 -9.36 10.27 -0.14
N GLY A 140 -9.48 11.08 -1.20
CA GLY A 140 -10.47 12.15 -1.29
C GLY A 140 -11.92 11.65 -1.24
N ILE A 141 -12.23 10.53 -1.91
CA ILE A 141 -13.56 9.90 -1.85
C ILE A 141 -13.87 9.43 -0.43
N VAL A 142 -12.92 8.77 0.24
CA VAL A 142 -13.11 8.28 1.60
C VAL A 142 -13.31 9.44 2.57
N PHE A 143 -12.48 10.48 2.50
CA PHE A 143 -12.60 11.65 3.39
C PHE A 143 -13.88 12.43 3.15
N SER A 144 -14.29 12.61 1.88
CA SER A 144 -15.56 13.25 1.53
C SER A 144 -16.75 12.53 2.15
N ARG A 145 -16.74 11.19 2.17
CA ARG A 145 -17.83 10.40 2.76
C ARG A 145 -17.81 10.38 4.29
N LEU A 146 -16.64 10.48 4.91
CA LEU A 146 -16.51 10.39 6.37
C LEU A 146 -16.74 11.72 7.08
N PHE A 147 -16.36 12.83 6.45
CA PHE A 147 -16.41 14.18 7.02
C PHE A 147 -17.42 15.10 6.33
N ASP A 148 -18.14 14.60 5.32
CA ASP A 148 -19.11 15.35 4.52
C ASP A 148 -18.52 16.64 3.90
N ILE A 149 -17.28 16.51 3.39
CA ILE A 149 -16.53 17.59 2.73
C ILE A 149 -16.40 17.33 1.23
N GLU A 150 -16.01 18.36 0.48
CA GLU A 150 -15.69 18.21 -0.94
C GLU A 150 -14.45 17.31 -1.15
N ILE A 151 -14.47 16.51 -2.23
CA ILE A 151 -13.39 15.56 -2.56
C ILE A 151 -12.04 16.27 -2.63
N TRP A 152 -11.97 17.46 -3.24
CA TRP A 152 -10.69 18.18 -3.40
C TRP A 152 -10.09 18.61 -2.05
N MET A 153 -10.93 19.04 -1.10
CA MET A 153 -10.51 19.30 0.29
C MET A 153 -10.03 18.01 0.96
N GLY A 154 -10.74 16.89 0.76
CA GLY A 154 -10.31 15.57 1.26
C GLY A 154 -8.94 15.14 0.73
N VAL A 155 -8.68 15.37 -0.57
CA VAL A 155 -7.37 15.12 -1.20
C VAL A 155 -6.28 15.97 -0.54
N LEU A 156 -6.51 17.27 -0.34
CA LEU A 156 -5.53 18.16 0.26
C LEU A 156 -5.18 17.76 1.70
N ILE A 157 -6.20 17.48 2.52
CA ILE A 157 -6.01 17.12 3.93
C ILE A 157 -5.28 15.78 4.03
N GLY A 158 -5.79 14.76 3.33
CA GLY A 158 -5.19 13.42 3.35
C GLY A 158 -3.78 13.42 2.77
N GLY A 159 -3.56 14.09 1.64
CA GLY A 159 -2.25 14.26 1.01
C GLY A 159 -1.27 15.00 1.91
N GLY A 160 -1.70 16.06 2.59
CA GLY A 160 -0.87 16.81 3.54
C GLY A 160 -0.42 15.98 4.73
N ILE A 161 -1.32 15.17 5.32
CA ILE A 161 -0.99 14.26 6.41
C ILE A 161 0.04 13.21 5.95
N VAL A 162 -0.22 12.58 4.80
CA VAL A 162 0.68 11.56 4.22
C VAL A 162 2.05 12.15 3.92
N PHE A 163 2.09 13.33 3.30
CA PHE A 163 3.33 14.04 3.00
C PHE A 163 4.14 14.32 4.27
N PHE A 164 3.47 14.75 5.35
CA PHE A 164 4.14 15.08 6.61
C PHE A 164 4.78 13.85 7.26
N TYR A 165 4.03 12.76 7.48
CA TYR A 165 4.61 11.58 8.15
C TYR A 165 5.59 10.83 7.25
N ALA A 166 5.36 10.77 5.94
CA ALA A 166 6.27 10.10 5.00
C ALA A 166 7.60 10.86 4.86
N GLY A 167 7.55 12.19 4.80
CA GLY A 167 8.73 13.03 4.74
C GLY A 167 9.57 13.01 6.03
N LEU A 168 8.94 12.86 7.19
CA LEU A 168 9.64 12.79 8.48
C LEU A 168 10.27 11.42 8.76
N GLY A 169 9.60 10.32 8.39
CA GLY A 169 9.98 8.97 8.81
C GLY A 169 11.13 8.33 8.02
N GLY A 170 11.36 8.73 6.77
CA GLY A 170 12.27 8.02 5.85
C GLY A 170 11.84 6.56 5.62
N MET A 171 12.70 5.75 4.98
CA MET A 171 12.38 4.35 4.62
C MET A 171 11.97 3.51 5.84
N LYS A 172 12.67 3.67 6.97
CA LYS A 172 12.36 2.94 8.21
C LYS A 172 10.95 3.28 8.71
N GLY A 173 10.61 4.57 8.78
CA GLY A 173 9.28 5.00 9.21
C GLY A 173 8.18 4.59 8.26
N ILE A 174 8.41 4.73 6.95
CA ILE A 174 7.47 4.26 5.93
C ILE A 174 7.22 2.76 6.11
N THR A 175 8.26 1.93 6.26
CA THR A 175 8.07 0.49 6.48
C THR A 175 7.25 0.19 7.73
N TYR A 176 7.57 0.78 8.88
CA TYR A 176 6.81 0.49 10.11
C TYR A 176 5.38 1.02 10.08
N THR A 177 5.14 2.18 9.44
CA THR A 177 3.76 2.66 9.21
C THR A 177 2.99 1.71 8.29
N GLN A 178 3.63 1.18 7.24
CA GLN A 178 3.01 0.18 6.36
C GLN A 178 2.77 -1.16 7.06
N VAL A 179 3.61 -1.56 8.02
CA VAL A 179 3.35 -2.75 8.88
C VAL A 179 2.09 -2.53 9.72
N ALA A 180 1.92 -1.35 10.31
CA ALA A 180 0.69 -1.04 11.05
C ALA A 180 -0.54 -1.05 10.13
N GLN A 181 -0.42 -0.47 8.93
CA GLN A 181 -1.48 -0.49 7.92
C GLN A 181 -1.81 -1.92 7.46
N TYR A 182 -0.81 -2.77 7.28
CA TYR A 182 -0.99 -4.19 6.93
C TYR A 182 -1.92 -4.89 7.94
N CYS A 183 -1.63 -4.75 9.23
CA CYS A 183 -2.44 -5.35 10.29
C CYS A 183 -3.89 -4.87 10.20
N VAL A 184 -4.11 -3.55 10.09
CA VAL A 184 -5.45 -2.97 9.97
C VAL A 184 -6.20 -3.51 8.75
N LEU A 185 -5.53 -3.57 7.59
CA LEU A 185 -6.12 -4.07 6.35
C LEU A 185 -6.52 -5.54 6.47
N ILE A 186 -5.65 -6.41 7.01
CA ILE A 186 -5.97 -7.83 7.17
C ILE A 186 -7.22 -8.04 8.01
N PHE A 187 -7.37 -7.32 9.13
CA PHE A 187 -8.61 -7.38 9.92
C PHE A 187 -9.81 -6.82 9.15
N ALA A 188 -9.64 -5.71 8.42
CA ALA A 188 -10.69 -5.12 7.62
C ALA A 188 -11.19 -6.04 6.49
N PHE A 189 -10.34 -6.91 5.95
CA PHE A 189 -10.73 -7.92 4.97
C PHE A 189 -11.33 -9.18 5.60
N LEU A 190 -10.66 -9.74 6.60
CA LEU A 190 -11.02 -11.04 7.15
C LEU A 190 -12.32 -11.00 7.95
N ILE A 191 -12.56 -9.96 8.73
CA ILE A 191 -13.76 -9.88 9.58
C ILE A 191 -15.03 -9.94 8.70
N PRO A 192 -15.25 -9.04 7.71
CA PRO A 192 -16.43 -9.14 6.86
C PRO A 192 -16.50 -10.47 6.10
N ALA A 193 -15.39 -10.96 5.57
CA ALA A 193 -15.37 -12.22 4.81
C ALA A 193 -15.81 -13.42 5.67
N ILE A 194 -15.33 -13.52 6.91
CA ILE A 194 -15.69 -14.57 7.86
C ILE A 194 -17.17 -14.49 8.22
N PHE A 195 -17.68 -13.29 8.53
CA PHE A 195 -19.10 -13.12 8.87
C PHE A 195 -20.02 -13.45 7.69
N ILE A 196 -19.68 -13.00 6.48
CA ILE A 196 -20.45 -13.32 5.27
C ILE A 196 -20.42 -14.83 5.01
N SER A 197 -19.26 -15.47 5.15
CA SER A 197 -19.14 -16.93 5.03
C SER A 197 -20.01 -17.66 6.04
N PHE A 198 -19.96 -17.24 7.31
CA PHE A 198 -20.72 -17.88 8.38
C PHE A 198 -22.22 -17.74 8.16
N LEU A 199 -22.69 -16.55 7.78
CA LEU A 199 -24.12 -16.29 7.52
C LEU A 199 -24.63 -17.01 6.26
N SER A 200 -23.80 -17.18 5.25
CA SER A 200 -24.20 -17.79 3.97
C SER A 200 -24.07 -19.32 3.95
N THR A 201 -23.00 -19.85 4.57
CA THR A 201 -22.60 -21.26 4.44
C THR A 201 -22.54 -22.02 5.76
N GLY A 202 -22.66 -21.33 6.91
CA GLY A 202 -22.48 -21.90 8.24
C GLY A 202 -21.01 -22.13 8.64
N TRP A 203 -20.07 -21.98 7.71
CA TRP A 203 -18.63 -22.16 7.94
C TRP A 203 -17.93 -20.83 8.19
N VAL A 204 -17.06 -20.81 9.21
CA VAL A 204 -16.28 -19.62 9.60
C VAL A 204 -15.18 -19.31 8.59
N ILE A 205 -14.64 -20.33 7.92
CA ILE A 205 -13.54 -20.17 6.96
C ILE A 205 -14.12 -19.96 5.56
N PRO A 206 -13.99 -18.76 4.96
CA PRO A 206 -14.60 -18.45 3.66
C PRO A 206 -14.18 -19.39 2.54
N GLN A 207 -12.92 -19.82 2.53
CA GLN A 207 -12.38 -20.70 1.50
C GLN A 207 -13.03 -22.09 1.53
N ILE A 208 -13.42 -22.57 2.72
CA ILE A 208 -14.09 -23.86 2.87
C ILE A 208 -15.58 -23.71 2.58
N GLY A 209 -16.22 -22.68 3.17
CA GLY A 209 -17.64 -22.40 2.98
C GLY A 209 -18.00 -22.28 1.49
N PHE A 210 -17.36 -21.34 0.79
CA PHE A 210 -17.62 -21.08 -0.63
C PHE A 210 -16.97 -22.08 -1.59
N GLY A 211 -15.97 -22.86 -1.14
CA GLY A 211 -15.34 -23.90 -1.94
C GLY A 211 -16.10 -25.24 -1.93
N SER A 212 -17.02 -25.40 -0.99
CA SER A 212 -17.83 -26.62 -0.80
C SER A 212 -19.22 -26.57 -1.45
N SER A 213 -19.62 -25.40 -1.95
CA SER A 213 -20.92 -25.09 -2.55
C SER A 213 -20.88 -25.01 -4.07
#